data_AF-A0A5S9MZV2-F1
#
_entry.id   AF-A0A5S9MZV2-F1
#
_cell.length_a   1.000
_cell.length_b   1.000
_cell.length_c   1.000
_cell.angle_alpha   90.00
_cell.angle_beta   90.00
_cell.angle_gamma   90.00
#
_symmetry.space_group_name_H-M   'P 1'
#
loop_
_entity.id
_entity.type
_entity.pdbx_description
1 polymer ?
#
loop_
_entity_poly.entity_id
_entity_poly.type
_entity_poly.pdbx_seq_one_letter_code
_entity_poly.pdbx_strand_id
1 'polypeptide(L)'
;MFQKLLRFLTSLLPVASNRVGSCNGCGDCCKLPYVCPFLKQDKDDNYTCSVYFFRPPSCRKYPRIEAEQLTPENCGFSFVNADNPADIIATSTTPHTNYVNAAETEVEQQKDAA
;
A
#
# COMPACT_ATOMS: atom_id res chain seq x y z
N MET A 1 -8.81 7.06 -31.30
CA MET A 1 -8.15 8.10 -30.47
C MET A 1 -8.79 8.31 -29.11
N PHE A 2 -10.12 8.23 -28.99
CA PHE A 2 -10.86 8.49 -27.74
C PHE A 2 -10.35 7.70 -26.50
N GLN A 3 -10.04 6.41 -26.63
CA GLN A 3 -9.52 5.63 -25.49
C GLN A 3 -8.12 6.08 -25.01
N LYS A 4 -7.29 6.65 -25.88
CA LYS A 4 -5.99 7.22 -25.50
C LYS A 4 -6.18 8.50 -24.70
N LEU A 5 -7.16 9.31 -25.11
CA LEU A 5 -7.57 10.52 -24.38
C LEU A 5 -8.16 10.15 -23.02
N LEU A 6 -9.03 9.14 -22.96
CA LEU A 6 -9.61 8.65 -21.71
C LEU A 6 -8.51 8.24 -20.71
N ARG A 7 -7.49 7.49 -21.17
CA ARG A 7 -6.33 7.09 -20.35
C ARG A 7 -5.50 8.27 -19.84
N PHE A 8 -5.35 9.30 -20.67
CA PHE A 8 -4.67 10.52 -20.28
C PHE A 8 -5.46 11.28 -19.19
N LEU A 9 -6.78 11.37 -19.35
CA LEU A 9 -7.67 12.02 -18.37
C LEU A 9 -7.72 11.24 -17.05
N THR A 10 -7.79 9.91 -17.09
CA THR A 10 -7.77 9.11 -15.86
C THR A 10 -6.44 9.24 -15.12
N SER A 11 -5.34 9.53 -15.82
CA SER A 11 -4.04 9.82 -15.20
C SER A 11 -4.03 11.14 -14.44
N LEU A 12 -4.99 12.04 -14.69
CA LEU A 12 -5.17 13.32 -13.98
C LEU A 12 -6.09 13.23 -12.76
N LEU A 13 -6.78 12.11 -12.54
CA LEU A 13 -7.68 11.95 -11.39
C LEU A 13 -6.97 12.24 -10.06
N PRO A 14 -7.68 12.85 -9.09
CA PRO A 14 -7.15 13.14 -7.78
C PRO A 14 -6.86 11.84 -7.00
N VAL A 15 -5.98 11.97 -6.02
CA VAL A 15 -5.69 10.94 -5.02
C VAL A 15 -6.64 11.15 -3.84
N ALA A 16 -7.08 10.08 -3.19
CA ALA A 16 -7.95 10.17 -2.02
C ALA A 16 -7.30 11.02 -0.92
N SER A 17 -8.09 11.89 -0.30
CA SER A 17 -7.63 12.80 0.75
C SER A 17 -7.23 12.09 2.03
N ASN A 18 -7.76 10.88 2.26
CA ASN A 18 -7.47 10.05 3.42
C ASN A 18 -6.25 9.13 3.23
N ARG A 19 -5.51 9.26 2.11
CA ARG A 19 -4.27 8.53 1.89
C ARG A 19 -3.13 9.16 2.68
N VAL A 20 -2.50 8.36 3.53
CA VAL A 20 -1.34 8.76 4.33
C VAL A 20 -0.11 7.91 3.99
N GLY A 21 1.06 8.34 4.46
CA GLY A 21 2.32 7.62 4.27
C GLY A 21 3.09 8.02 3.00
N SER A 22 4.10 7.22 2.65
CA SER A 22 5.00 7.48 1.53
C SER A 22 5.57 6.18 0.95
N CYS A 23 6.14 6.25 -0.27
CA CYS A 23 6.79 5.08 -0.87
C CYS A 23 8.00 4.66 -0.01
N ASN A 24 7.93 3.46 0.57
CA ASN A 24 8.98 2.86 1.40
C ASN A 24 9.98 2.00 0.61
N GLY A 25 9.84 1.91 -0.72
CA GLY A 25 10.74 1.12 -1.55
C GLY A 25 10.56 -0.39 -1.46
N CYS A 26 9.41 -0.91 -1.01
CA CYS A 26 9.14 -2.36 -0.95
C CYS A 26 9.24 -3.09 -2.31
N GLY A 27 9.07 -2.38 -3.43
CA GLY A 27 9.21 -2.94 -4.78
C GLY A 27 8.00 -3.74 -5.29
N ASP A 28 7.01 -4.05 -4.46
CA ASP A 28 5.90 -4.94 -4.85
C ASP A 28 5.01 -4.33 -5.94
N CYS A 29 4.64 -3.06 -5.82
CA CYS A 29 3.89 -2.37 -6.88
C CYS A 29 4.69 -2.22 -8.19
N CYS A 30 6.02 -2.29 -8.14
CA CYS A 30 6.88 -2.25 -9.32
C CYS A 30 6.97 -3.62 -10.02
N LYS A 31 6.47 -4.69 -9.41
CA LYS A 31 6.41 -6.04 -10.01
C LYS A 31 5.05 -6.30 -10.69
N LEU A 32 4.06 -5.42 -10.51
CA LEU A 32 2.70 -5.61 -11.01
C LEU A 32 2.43 -4.91 -12.34
N PRO A 33 1.68 -5.55 -13.28
CA PRO A 33 1.63 -6.99 -13.56
C PRO A 33 2.89 -7.50 -14.30
N TYR A 34 3.75 -6.58 -14.74
CA TYR A 34 5.03 -6.87 -15.34
C TYR A 34 6.12 -6.19 -14.52
N VAL A 35 7.28 -6.84 -14.42
CA VAL A 35 8.42 -6.29 -13.69
C VAL A 35 8.88 -4.99 -14.36
N CYS A 36 8.86 -3.91 -13.59
CA CYS A 36 9.31 -2.60 -14.04
C CYS A 36 10.79 -2.66 -14.43
N PRO A 37 11.17 -2.21 -15.65
CA PRO A 37 12.56 -2.25 -16.10
C PRO A 37 13.48 -1.31 -15.31
N PHE A 38 12.91 -0.38 -14.54
CA PHE A 38 13.65 0.57 -13.70
C PHE A 38 13.84 0.10 -12.26
N LEU A 39 13.25 -1.05 -11.89
CA LEU A 39 13.44 -1.66 -10.57
C LEU A 39 14.82 -2.28 -10.51
N LYS A 40 15.59 -1.92 -9.47
CA LYS A 40 16.88 -2.52 -9.15
C LYS A 40 16.75 -3.25 -7.82
N GLN A 41 17.31 -4.44 -7.76
CA GLN A 41 17.42 -5.22 -6.53
C GLN A 41 18.91 -5.33 -6.18
N ASP A 42 19.26 -5.02 -4.94
CA ASP A 42 20.62 -5.21 -4.43
C ASP A 42 20.81 -6.64 -3.90
N LYS A 43 22.03 -6.99 -3.50
CA LYS A 43 22.40 -8.31 -2.96
C LYS A 43 21.70 -8.63 -1.63
N ASP A 44 21.30 -7.60 -0.89
CA ASP A 44 20.61 -7.71 0.39
C ASP A 44 19.07 -7.69 0.24
N ASP A 45 18.56 -8.02 -0.96
CA ASP A 45 17.13 -8.00 -1.32
C ASP A 45 16.42 -6.64 -1.16
N ASN A 46 17.19 -5.55 -1.04
CA ASN A 46 16.67 -4.20 -1.03
C ASN A 46 16.31 -3.73 -2.45
N TYR A 47 15.12 -3.15 -2.60
CA TYR A 47 14.64 -2.62 -3.87
C TYR A 47 14.84 -1.11 -3.99
N THR A 48 15.29 -0.66 -5.16
CA THR A 48 15.45 0.76 -5.48
C THR A 48 14.89 1.09 -6.86
N CYS A 49 14.25 2.26 -7.00
CA CYS A 49 13.74 2.75 -8.27
C CYS A 49 14.77 3.68 -8.92
N SER A 50 15.36 3.26 -10.04
CA SER A 50 16.39 4.05 -10.74
C SER A 50 15.88 5.38 -11.30
N VAL A 51 14.56 5.54 -11.48
CA VAL A 51 13.91 6.76 -11.97
C VAL A 51 12.99 7.39 -10.93
N TYR A 52 13.31 7.27 -9.63
CA TYR A 52 12.41 7.68 -8.54
C TYR A 52 11.85 9.11 -8.68
N PHE A 53 12.68 10.08 -9.07
CA PHE A 53 12.28 11.46 -9.29
C PHE A 53 11.51 11.67 -10.60
N PHE A 54 11.74 10.81 -11.59
CA PHE A 54 11.09 10.84 -12.91
C PHE A 54 9.97 9.81 -13.04
N ARG A 55 9.48 9.25 -11.93
CA ARG A 55 8.41 8.24 -11.93
C ARG A 55 7.24 8.69 -12.81
N PRO A 56 6.65 7.81 -13.63
CA PRO A 56 5.47 8.17 -14.39
C PRO A 56 4.30 8.49 -13.43
N PRO A 57 3.30 9.28 -13.86
CA PRO A 57 2.16 9.65 -13.03
C PRO A 57 1.48 8.47 -12.34
N SER A 58 1.34 7.33 -13.04
CA SER A 58 0.76 6.10 -12.48
C SER A 58 1.51 5.63 -11.22
N CYS A 59 2.84 5.60 -11.24
CA CYS A 59 3.65 5.16 -10.09
C CYS A 59 3.68 6.18 -8.96
N ARG A 60 3.57 7.50 -9.26
CA ARG A 60 3.51 8.53 -8.20
C ARG A 60 2.17 8.54 -7.48
N LYS A 61 1.10 8.25 -8.22
CA LYS A 61 -0.26 8.31 -7.72
C LYS A 61 -0.72 7.00 -7.08
N TYR A 62 -0.09 5.87 -7.39
CA TYR A 62 -0.44 4.58 -6.77
C TYR A 62 -0.10 4.54 -5.26
N PRO A 63 -0.95 3.94 -4.42
CA PRO A 63 -2.38 3.69 -4.67
C PRO A 63 -3.15 5.01 -4.63
N ARG A 64 -4.16 5.19 -5.50
CA ARG A 64 -4.96 6.44 -5.52
C ARG A 64 -6.08 6.41 -4.49
N ILE A 65 -6.75 5.27 -4.39
CA ILE A 65 -7.83 4.96 -3.45
C ILE A 65 -7.53 3.59 -2.83
N GLU A 66 -8.17 3.27 -1.70
CA GLU A 66 -7.97 2.02 -0.98
C GLU A 66 -8.23 0.78 -1.86
N ALA A 67 -9.31 0.80 -2.66
CA ALA A 67 -9.64 -0.28 -3.58
C ALA A 67 -8.59 -0.53 -4.69
N GLU A 68 -7.66 0.39 -4.92
CA GLU A 68 -6.55 0.21 -5.88
C GLU A 68 -5.28 -0.32 -5.22
N GLN A 69 -5.23 -0.44 -3.89
CA GLN A 69 -4.05 -0.95 -3.18
C GLN A 69 -3.99 -2.48 -3.26
N LEU A 70 -3.25 -2.98 -4.24
CA LEU A 70 -3.05 -4.41 -4.46
C LEU A 70 -2.00 -5.05 -3.55
N THR A 71 -1.24 -4.24 -2.81
CA THR A 71 -0.10 -4.67 -1.99
C THR A 71 -0.16 -4.06 -0.59
N PRO A 72 -1.23 -4.29 0.19
CA PRO A 72 -1.41 -3.65 1.50
C PRO A 72 -0.33 -4.06 2.51
N GLU A 73 0.11 -5.32 2.49
CA GLU A 73 1.03 -5.90 3.47
C GLU A 73 2.37 -5.15 3.62
N ASN A 74 2.95 -4.72 2.48
CA ASN A 74 4.31 -4.17 2.45
C ASN A 74 4.37 -2.71 1.97
N CYS A 75 3.25 -2.12 1.53
CA CYS A 75 3.26 -0.77 0.98
C CYS A 75 3.28 0.28 2.10
N GLY A 76 4.16 1.28 1.99
CA GLY A 76 4.21 2.39 2.93
C GLY A 76 3.06 3.41 2.83
N PHE A 77 2.05 3.15 1.99
CA PHE A 77 0.82 3.95 1.92
C PHE A 77 -0.32 3.22 2.63
N SER A 78 -1.16 3.95 3.34
CA SER A 78 -2.36 3.44 3.99
C SER A 78 -3.51 4.46 3.88
N PHE A 79 -4.72 4.03 4.23
CA PHE A 79 -5.93 4.85 4.19
C PHE A 79 -6.58 4.87 5.56
N VAL A 80 -6.92 6.07 6.05
CA VAL A 80 -7.56 6.24 7.37
C VAL A 80 -9.05 6.48 7.16
N ASN A 81 -9.91 5.72 7.84
CA ASN A 81 -11.35 5.97 7.85
C ASN A 81 -11.71 6.76 9.10
N ALA A 82 -12.33 7.93 8.93
CA ALA A 82 -12.69 8.82 10.05
C ALA A 82 -13.76 8.21 10.99
N ASP A 83 -14.49 7.20 10.51
CA ASP A 83 -15.55 6.53 11.26
C ASP A 83 -15.03 5.41 12.17
N ASN A 84 -13.75 5.05 12.07
CA ASN A 84 -13.12 4.01 12.89
C ASN A 84 -12.01 4.61 13.78
N PRO A 85 -12.22 4.73 15.10
CA PRO A 85 -11.24 5.34 16.01
C PRO A 85 -9.92 4.56 16.11
N ALA A 86 -9.88 3.29 15.70
CA ALA A 86 -8.64 2.50 15.66
C ALA A 86 -7.64 2.99 14.60
N ASP A 87 -8.14 3.52 13.46
CA ASP A 87 -7.29 3.96 12.34
C ASP A 87 -6.61 5.31 12.61
N ILE A 88 -7.18 6.10 13.54
CA ILE A 88 -6.66 7.42 13.93
C ILE A 88 -5.39 7.28 14.81
N ILE A 89 -5.30 6.21 15.60
CA ILE A 89 -4.21 6.00 16.57
C ILE A 89 -2.93 5.51 15.88
N ALA A 90 -3.06 4.71 14.81
CA ALA A 90 -1.93 4.18 14.01
C ALA A 90 -1.08 5.27 13.33
N THR A 91 -1.57 6.52 13.26
CA THR A 91 -0.83 7.65 12.69
C THR A 91 0.14 8.29 13.68
N SER A 92 0.01 8.01 14.99
CA SER A 92 0.77 8.70 16.04
C SER A 92 1.98 7.93 16.59
N THR A 93 2.07 6.62 16.33
CA THR A 93 3.08 5.76 16.96
C THR A 93 3.85 4.93 15.94
N THR A 94 4.98 5.51 15.51
CA THR A 94 6.26 4.84 15.21
C THR A 94 6.49 4.10 13.87
N PRO A 95 7.76 4.15 13.39
CA PRO A 95 8.25 3.60 12.13
C PRO A 95 8.52 2.10 12.20
N HIS A 96 8.52 1.45 11.04
CA HIS A 96 9.16 0.15 10.74
C HIS A 96 9.36 -0.81 11.92
N THR A 97 8.41 -1.70 12.16
CA THR A 97 8.72 -3.11 12.45
C THR A 97 7.54 -3.97 12.01
N ASN A 98 7.85 -4.99 11.21
CA ASN A 98 6.97 -6.11 10.87
C ASN A 98 6.24 -6.63 12.11
N TYR A 99 5.04 -7.20 11.98
CA TYR A 99 4.69 -8.55 12.45
C TYR A 99 3.30 -8.92 11.91
N VAL A 100 3.28 -9.79 10.90
CA VAL A 100 2.17 -10.75 10.72
C VAL A 100 2.29 -11.80 11.82
N ASN A 101 1.17 -12.07 12.50
CA ASN A 101 0.57 -13.39 12.72
C ASN A 101 -0.05 -13.58 14.12
N ALA A 102 -1.09 -14.42 14.10
CA ALA A 102 -1.54 -15.31 15.16
C ALA A 102 -2.48 -14.72 16.22
N ALA A 103 -3.79 -14.87 15.98
CA ALA A 103 -4.57 -15.92 16.66
C ALA A 103 -6.06 -15.80 16.26
N GLU A 104 -6.43 -16.48 15.18
CA GLU A 104 -7.73 -17.14 15.14
C GLU A 104 -7.69 -18.33 16.12
N THR A 105 -8.85 -18.70 16.66
CA THR A 105 -9.16 -19.89 17.50
C THR A 105 -8.61 -19.95 18.92
N GLU A 106 -9.45 -19.66 19.94
CA GLU A 106 -9.79 -20.53 21.10
C GLU A 106 -11.19 -20.14 21.66
N VAL A 107 -12.24 -20.89 21.29
CA VAL A 107 -13.02 -21.84 22.13
C VAL A 107 -14.20 -21.23 22.89
N GLU A 108 -15.37 -21.35 22.26
CA GLU A 108 -16.64 -21.71 22.89
C GLU A 108 -16.48 -23.05 23.64
N GLN A 109 -16.46 -23.07 24.99
CA GLN A 109 -16.90 -24.19 25.85
C GLN A 109 -16.62 -23.92 27.35
N GLN A 110 -17.50 -24.47 28.19
CA GLN A 110 -17.54 -24.44 29.68
C GLN A 110 -18.43 -23.36 30.33
N LYS A 111 -19.69 -23.34 29.89
CA LYS A 111 -20.81 -23.62 30.81
C LYS A 111 -20.65 -25.04 31.40
N ASP A 112 -21.02 -25.19 32.66
CA ASP A 112 -21.16 -26.41 33.47
C ASP A 112 -19.97 -26.81 34.38
N ALA A 113 -20.31 -26.90 35.68
CA ALA A 113 -19.62 -27.50 36.82
C ALA A 113 -18.60 -26.65 37.62
N ALA A 114 -19.12 -25.88 38.59
CA ALA A 114 -18.87 -26.08 40.04
C ALA A 114 -19.79 -25.19 40.88
#